data_AF-A0AAU7GM35-F1
#
_entry.id   AF-A0AAU7GM35-F1
#
_cell.length_a   1.000
_cell.length_b   1.000
_cell.length_c   1.000
_cell.angle_alpha   90.00
_cell.angle_beta   90.00
_cell.angle_gamma   90.00
#
_symmetry.space_group_name_H-M   'P 1'
#
loop_
_entity.id
_entity.type
_entity.pdbx_description
1 polymer ?
#
loop_
_entity_poly.entity_id
_entity_poly.type
_entity_poly.pdbx_seq_one_letter_code
_entity_poly.pdbx_strand_id
1 'polypeptide(L)' 'MNSTILLALALVLVLEGLGPMLYPSAWKKMIGAMAQLPENILRRFGGGLVVAGVVVYYMLKKTIG' A
#
# COMPACT_ATOMS: atom_id res chain seq x y z
N MET A 1 12.63 -19.19 -5.52
CA MET A 1 11.31 -18.80 -4.97
C MET A 1 11.43 -17.95 -3.71
N ASN A 2 12.39 -18.17 -2.81
CA ASN A 2 12.54 -17.35 -1.59
C ASN A 2 13.13 -15.94 -1.85
N SER A 3 14.06 -15.81 -2.80
CA SER A 3 14.72 -14.52 -3.11
C SER A 3 13.77 -13.47 -3.68
N THR A 4 12.73 -13.87 -4.43
CA THR A 4 11.74 -12.94 -4.98
C THR A 4 10.86 -12.34 -3.89
N ILE A 5 10.51 -13.13 -2.87
CA ILE A 5 9.72 -12.67 -1.72
C ILE A 5 10.56 -11.70 -0.88
N LEU A 6 11.82 -12.03 -0.61
CA LEU A 6 12.75 -11.14 0.09
C LEU A 6 12.99 -9.83 -0.68
N LEU A 7 13.10 -9.89 -2.00
CA LEU A 7 13.25 -8.71 -2.85
C LEU A 7 11.98 -7.84 -2.85
N ALA A 8 10.80 -8.45 -2.98
CA ALA A 8 9.53 -7.72 -2.91
C ALA A 8 9.34 -7.06 -1.54
N LEU A 9 9.69 -7.75 -0.45
CA LEU A 9 9.67 -7.19 0.90
C LEU A 9 10.67 -6.03 1.05
N ALA A 10 11.88 -6.16 0.52
CA ALA A 10 12.88 -5.10 0.54
C ALA A 10 12.39 -3.85 -0.21
N LEU A 11 11.77 -4.01 -1.38
CA LEU A 11 11.20 -2.90 -2.14
C LEU A 11 10.03 -2.23 -1.41
N VAL A 12 9.15 -3.00 -0.78
CA VAL A 12 8.07 -2.46 0.05
C VAL A 12 8.62 -1.63 1.20
N LEU A 13 9.66 -2.11 1.89
CA LEU A 13 10.30 -1.38 2.98
C LEU A 13 10.97 -0.08 2.51
N VAL A 14 11.64 -0.11 1.35
CA VAL A 14 12.22 1.10 0.77
C VAL A 14 11.13 2.11 0.41
N LEU A 15 10.04 1.68 -0.24
CA LEU A 15 8.94 2.57 -0.61
C LEU A 15 8.22 3.16 0.61
N GLU A 16 7.92 2.34 1.63
CA GLU A 16 7.34 2.78 2.90
C GLU A 16 8.26 3.74 3.67
N GLY A 17 9.58 3.52 3.64
CA GLY A 17 10.58 4.38 4.30
C GLY A 17 10.89 5.68 3.56
N LEU A 18 10.72 5.71 2.23
CA LEU A 18 11.01 6.89 1.41
C LEU A 18 10.03 8.04 1.67
N GLY A 19 8.74 7.75 1.89
CA GLY A 19 7.73 8.76 2.21
C GLY A 19 8.11 9.65 3.41
N PRO A 20 8.36 9.09 4.61
CA PRO A 20 8.78 9.86 5.77
C PRO A 20 10.19 10.45 5.64
N MET A 21 11.11 9.82 4.90
CA MET A 21 12.48 10.30 4.73
C MET A 21 12.55 11.54 3.81
N LEU A 22 11.81 11.56 2.71
CA LEU A 22 11.85 12.64 1.73
C LEU A 22 11.01 13.85 2.17
N TYR A 23 9.82 13.62 2.75
CA TYR A 23 8.90 14.71 3.11
C TYR A 23 8.18 14.46 4.45
N PRO A 24 8.90 14.52 5.60
CA PRO A 24 8.36 14.18 6.91
C PRO A 24 7.17 15.05 7.33
N SER A 25 7.15 16.33 6.96
CA SER A 25 6.07 17.26 7.30
C SER A 25 4.80 17.01 6.49
N ALA A 26 4.94 16.79 5.18
CA ALA A 26 3.80 16.46 4.31
C ALA A 26 3.23 15.08 4.66
N TRP A 27 4.10 14.11 4.94
CA TRP A 27 3.74 12.77 5.37
C TRP A 27 2.93 12.78 6.68
N LYS A 28 3.41 13.50 7.71
CA LYS A 28 2.67 13.68 8.98
C LYS A 28 1.31 14.34 8.77
N LYS A 29 1.22 15.35 7.90
CA LYS A 29 -0.04 16.02 7.58
C LYS A 29 -1.00 15.09 6.85
N MET A 30 -0.51 14.27 5.93
CA MET A 30 -1.30 13.27 5.20
C MET A 30 -1.86 12.20 6.14
N ILE A 31 -1.01 11.61 6.98
CA ILE A 31 -1.43 10.62 7.99
C ILE A 31 -2.40 11.25 8.98
N GLY A 32 -2.13 12.47 9.46
CA GLY A 32 -3.03 13.18 10.36
C GLY A 32 -4.41 13.45 9.75
N ALA A 33 -4.46 13.85 8.47
CA ALA A 33 -5.71 14.00 7.74
C ALA A 33 -6.46 12.66 7.63
N MET A 34 -5.75 11.58 7.29
CA MET A 34 -6.30 10.21 7.22
C MET A 34 -6.82 9.71 8.57
N ALA A 35 -6.13 10.03 9.67
CA ALA A 35 -6.54 9.66 11.03
C ALA A 35 -7.77 10.45 11.51
N GLN A 36 -8.04 11.63 10.95
CA GLN A 36 -9.23 12.42 11.23
C GLN A 36 -10.44 12.03 10.37
N LEU A 37 -10.28 11.19 9.35
CA LEU A 37 -11.41 10.70 8.56
C LEU A 37 -12.27 9.73 9.38
N PRO A 38 -13.60 9.71 9.15
CA PRO A 38 -14.49 8.76 9.81
C PRO A 38 -14.06 7.32 9.51
N GLU A 39 -14.08 6.44 10.52
CA GLU A 39 -13.66 5.05 10.38
C GLU A 39 -14.38 4.31 9.24
N ASN A 40 -15.64 4.66 8.96
CA ASN A 40 -16.40 4.10 7.84
C ASN A 40 -15.80 4.44 6.47
N ILE A 41 -15.26 5.64 6.30
CA ILE A 41 -14.56 6.05 5.07
C ILE A 41 -13.23 5.32 5.00
N LEU A 42 -12.47 5.26 6.10
CA LEU A 42 -11.19 4.55 6.15
C LEU A 42 -11.35 3.06 5.81
N ARG A 43 -12.39 2.40 6.32
CA ARG A 43 -12.74 1.01 6.00
C ARG A 43 -13.13 0.82 4.54
N ARG A 44 -13.84 1.78 3.94
CA ARG A 44 -14.20 1.74 2.50
C ARG A 44 -12.97 1.92 1.62
N PHE A 45 -12.07 2.83 1.97
CA PHE A 45 -10.80 3.01 1.25
C PHE A 45 -9.91 1.78 1.37
N GLY A 46 -9.71 1.26 2.59
CA GLY A 46 -8.96 0.03 2.82
C GLY A 46 -9.59 -1.17 2.11
N GLY A 47 -10.90 -1.33 2.21
CA GLY A 47 -11.64 -2.38 1.50
C GLY A 47 -11.53 -2.27 -0.02
N GLY A 48 -11.63 -1.06 -0.57
CA GLY A 48 -11.44 -0.80 -2.00
C GLY A 48 -10.04 -1.14 -2.49
N LEU A 49 -9.00 -0.79 -1.73
CA LEU A 49 -7.61 -1.16 -2.02
C LEU A 49 -7.41 -2.68 -1.99
N VAL A 50 -7.98 -3.38 -1.01
CA VAL A 50 -7.93 -4.85 -0.94
C VAL A 50 -8.60 -5.47 -2.17
N VAL A 51 -9.80 -5.02 -2.52
CA VAL A 51 -10.53 -5.52 -3.70
C VAL A 51 -9.75 -5.24 -4.98
N ALA A 52 -9.25 -4.02 -5.17
CA ALA A 52 -8.44 -3.67 -6.33
C ALA A 52 -7.17 -4.53 -6.43
N GLY A 53 -6.46 -4.74 -5.31
CA GLY A 53 -5.28 -5.59 -5.25
C GLY A 53 -5.58 -7.04 -5.60
N VAL A 54 -6.69 -7.59 -5.11
CA VAL A 54 -7.16 -8.95 -5.45
C VAL A 54 -7.52 -9.05 -6.93
N VAL A 55 -8.21 -8.06 -7.49
CA VAL A 55 -8.55 -8.03 -8.92
C VAL A 55 -7.28 -8.01 -9.78
N VAL A 56 -6.33 -7.13 -9.46
CA VAL A 56 -5.04 -7.05 -10.18
C VAL A 56 -4.26 -8.36 -10.06
N TYR A 57 -4.22 -8.97 -8.87
CA TYR A 57 -3.59 -10.27 -8.66
C TYR A 57 -4.24 -11.36 -9.52
N TYR A 58 -5.57 -11.44 -9.54
CA TYR A 58 -6.30 -12.40 -10.37
C TYR A 58 -6.08 -12.17 -11.86
N MET A 59 -6.03 -10.91 -12.31
CA MET A 59 -5.73 -10.57 -13.70
C MET A 59 -4.30 -10.95 -14.09
N LEU A 60 -3.31 -10.60 -13.27
CA LEU A 60 -1.90 -10.98 -13.52
C LEU A 60 -1.71 -12.49 -13.51
N LYS A 61 -2.30 -13.19 -12.53
CA LYS A 61 -2.26 -14.65 -12.44
C LYS A 61 -2.88 -15.30 -13.68
N LYS A 62 -4.00 -14.77 -14.19
CA LYS A 62 -4.68 -15.28 -15.38
C LYS A 62 -3.91 -15.01 -16.69
N THR A 63 -3.12 -13.95 -16.75
CA THR A 63 -2.34 -13.58 -17.94
C THR A 63 -0.98 -14.28 -17.99
N ILE A 64 -0.43 -14.65 -16.83
CA ILE A 64 0.91 -15.29 -16.71
C ILE A 64 0.82 -16.83 -16.58
N GLY A 65 -0.34 -17.38 -16.22
CA GLY A 65 -0.62 -18.82 -16.22
C GLY A 65 -1.31 -19.29 -17.48
#